data_AF-A0A1C3IKD7-F1
#
_entry.id   AF-A0A1C3IKD7-F1
#
_cell.length_a   1.000
_cell.length_b   1.000
_cell.length_c   1.000
_cell.angle_alpha   90.00
_cell.angle_beta   90.00
_cell.angle_gamma   90.00
#
_symmetry.space_group_name_H-M   'P 1'
#
loop_
_entity.id
_entity.type
_entity.pdbx_description
1 polymer ?
#
loop_
_entity_poly.entity_id
_entity_poly.type
_entity_poly.pdbx_seq_one_letter_code
_entity_poly.pdbx_strand_id
1 'polypeptide(L)'
;MSGLISNTELTKQLEVILPSCKKLTIISAFMTQPATRWLSLLIAENKPIVQLVGRFTPNDFVKGSSDLNALRDCIKNGYQVKALVNLHAKIYQIDEDTIFNGSANLTGKGLALVNDSNLESCSQVTPSPESRTFINKIATSAIEITLPTLDKMEEYLKQFRDEDTGDSPAIWPEEILSLATELFVSDFPLGKPGASVNEYTLNPSLPFAQIEHSKDNVEIASIIFKQSKAYRWLKAQVKENKSGRDLGFGQVSRLLHDALSDDPAPYRQDVKNLQSNLYRYVEIYSFDEMAIKTPGRRSEVLILKDYN
;
A
#
# COMPACT_ATOMS: atom_id res chain seq x y z
N MET A 1 -2.43 7.71 -31.22
CA MET A 1 -1.18 7.00 -31.52
C MET A 1 -0.37 6.96 -30.24
N SER A 2 -0.12 5.78 -29.65
CA SER A 2 0.79 5.68 -28.49
C SER A 2 2.22 5.53 -29.00
N GLY A 3 2.96 6.63 -29.05
CA GLY A 3 4.41 6.58 -29.30
C GLY A 3 5.16 6.29 -28.01
N LEU A 4 6.23 5.50 -28.12
CA LEU A 4 7.21 5.36 -27.05
C LEU A 4 7.97 6.68 -26.90
N ILE A 5 8.02 7.23 -25.69
CA ILE A 5 8.72 8.47 -25.37
C ILE A 5 9.70 8.25 -24.21
N SER A 6 10.80 9.00 -24.21
CA SER A 6 11.76 9.01 -23.10
C SER A 6 11.24 9.88 -21.95
N ASN A 7 11.90 9.82 -20.79
CA ASN A 7 11.65 10.78 -19.70
C ASN A 7 11.95 12.24 -20.07
N THR A 8 12.96 12.51 -20.90
CA THR A 8 13.21 13.88 -21.39
C THR A 8 12.03 14.40 -22.20
N GLU A 9 11.47 13.55 -23.07
CA GLU A 9 10.32 13.91 -23.89
C GLU A 9 9.04 14.06 -23.05
N LEU A 10 8.80 13.14 -22.11
CA LEU A 10 7.73 13.27 -21.11
C LEU A 10 7.81 14.61 -20.39
N THR A 11 9.00 14.98 -19.91
CA THR A 11 9.23 16.21 -19.15
C THR A 11 8.90 17.44 -19.99
N LYS A 12 9.37 17.51 -21.24
CA LYS A 12 9.02 18.60 -22.17
C LYS A 12 7.53 18.71 -22.41
N GLN A 13 6.83 17.58 -22.58
CA GLN A 13 5.38 17.60 -22.77
C GLN A 13 4.65 18.06 -21.51
N LEU A 14 5.10 17.65 -20.33
CA LEU A 14 4.56 18.13 -19.06
C LEU A 14 4.78 19.64 -18.89
N GLU A 15 5.95 20.18 -19.24
CA GLU A 15 6.23 21.63 -19.22
C GLU A 15 5.27 22.45 -20.08
N VAL A 16 4.81 21.88 -21.19
CA VAL A 16 3.85 22.54 -22.09
C VAL A 16 2.43 22.49 -21.54
N ILE A 17 2.00 21.35 -21.00
CA ILE A 17 0.58 21.11 -20.68
C ILE A 17 0.23 21.59 -19.26
N LEU A 18 1.11 21.34 -18.29
CA LEU A 18 0.86 21.62 -16.86
C LEU A 18 0.49 23.08 -16.54
N PRO A 19 1.08 24.12 -17.17
CA PRO A 19 0.71 25.51 -16.89
C PRO A 19 -0.74 25.89 -17.21
N SER A 20 -1.46 25.05 -17.96
CA SER A 20 -2.85 25.30 -18.36
C SER A 20 -3.87 24.31 -17.78
N CYS A 21 -3.41 23.29 -17.05
CA CYS A 21 -4.30 22.25 -16.55
C CYS A 21 -5.17 22.74 -15.38
N LYS A 22 -6.26 22.03 -15.10
CA LYS A 22 -7.17 22.30 -13.98
C LYS A 22 -7.11 21.22 -12.91
N LYS A 23 -6.80 19.99 -13.31
CA LYS A 23 -6.67 18.83 -12.42
C LYS A 23 -5.45 18.03 -12.80
N LEU A 24 -4.71 17.58 -11.79
CA LEU A 24 -3.51 16.80 -11.96
C LEU A 24 -3.53 15.63 -10.97
N THR A 25 -3.47 14.40 -11.48
CA THR A 25 -3.28 13.21 -10.65
C THR A 25 -1.97 12.55 -11.05
N ILE A 26 -0.99 12.52 -10.14
CA ILE A 26 0.26 11.79 -10.34
C ILE A 26 0.29 10.60 -9.40
N ILE A 27 0.35 9.42 -9.98
CA ILE A 27 0.61 8.16 -9.27
C ILE A 27 2.08 7.84 -9.52
N SER A 28 2.90 7.79 -8.48
CA SER A 28 4.31 7.46 -8.62
C SER A 28 4.85 6.87 -7.33
N ALA A 29 5.51 5.72 -7.42
CA ALA A 29 6.05 5.04 -6.24
C ALA A 29 6.96 5.95 -5.40
N PHE A 30 7.74 6.81 -6.05
CA PHE A 30 8.81 7.62 -5.45
C PHE A 30 8.64 9.11 -5.76
N MET A 31 8.90 9.96 -4.75
CA MET A 31 8.81 11.42 -4.90
C MET A 31 9.97 12.14 -4.21
N THR A 32 10.74 12.90 -4.98
CA THR A 32 11.91 13.65 -4.46
C THR A 32 11.71 15.16 -4.55
N GLN A 33 12.45 15.91 -3.74
CA GLN A 33 12.32 17.37 -3.70
C GLN A 33 12.61 18.10 -5.04
N PRO A 34 13.61 17.70 -5.87
CA PRO A 34 13.82 18.35 -7.16
C PRO A 34 12.60 18.31 -8.09
N ALA A 35 11.93 17.16 -8.17
CA ALA A 35 10.77 16.97 -9.04
C ALA A 35 9.51 17.67 -8.53
N THR A 36 9.27 17.64 -7.21
CA THR A 36 8.10 18.32 -6.62
C THR A 36 8.24 19.83 -6.69
N ARG A 37 9.45 20.39 -6.50
CA ARG A 37 9.71 21.82 -6.73
C ARG A 37 9.52 22.24 -8.19
N TRP A 38 10.08 21.47 -9.12
CA TRP A 38 9.87 21.69 -10.56
C TRP A 38 8.37 21.69 -10.91
N LEU A 39 7.63 20.71 -10.41
CA LEU A 39 6.19 20.63 -10.60
C LEU A 39 5.49 21.87 -10.05
N SER A 40 5.77 22.25 -8.79
CA SER A 40 5.15 23.42 -8.15
C SER A 40 5.41 24.73 -8.90
N LEU A 41 6.58 24.88 -9.52
CA LEU A 41 6.89 26.05 -10.35
C LEU A 41 6.03 26.11 -11.62
N LEU A 42 5.85 24.97 -12.30
CA LEU A 42 5.06 24.91 -13.53
C LEU A 42 3.58 25.22 -13.31
N ILE A 43 3.06 24.88 -12.13
CA ILE A 43 1.63 25.04 -11.82
C ILE A 43 1.30 26.19 -10.85
N ALA A 44 2.28 27.07 -10.60
CA ALA A 44 2.15 28.16 -9.62
C ALA A 44 1.03 29.16 -9.99
N GLU A 45 0.86 29.43 -11.28
CA GLU A 45 -0.09 30.43 -11.80
C GLU A 45 -1.52 29.88 -11.92
N ASN A 46 -1.68 28.68 -12.47
CA ASN A 46 -3.00 28.07 -12.70
C ASN A 46 -3.59 27.35 -11.49
N LYS A 47 -2.76 26.95 -10.50
CA LYS A 47 -3.19 26.35 -9.22
C LYS A 47 -4.25 25.24 -9.39
N PRO A 48 -3.94 24.17 -10.14
CA PRO A 48 -4.87 23.08 -10.37
C PRO A 48 -5.15 22.30 -9.08
N ILE A 49 -6.20 21.48 -9.11
CA ILE A 49 -6.44 20.48 -8.07
C ILE A 49 -5.40 19.36 -8.26
N VAL A 50 -4.46 19.24 -7.33
CA VAL A 50 -3.35 18.27 -7.40
C VAL A 50 -3.57 17.12 -6.43
N GLN A 51 -3.50 15.90 -6.94
CA GLN A 51 -3.46 14.68 -6.17
C GLN A 51 -2.17 13.89 -6.47
N LEU A 52 -1.41 13.59 -5.42
CA LEU A 52 -0.16 12.84 -5.47
C LEU A 52 -0.36 11.52 -4.73
N VAL A 53 -0.16 10.39 -5.40
CA VAL A 53 -0.27 9.06 -4.79
C VAL A 53 1.07 8.36 -4.89
N GLY A 54 1.65 8.00 -3.75
CA GLY A 54 2.93 7.30 -3.71
C GLY A 54 2.91 6.03 -2.89
N ARG A 55 3.99 5.25 -3.00
CA ARG A 55 4.15 4.00 -2.24
C ARG A 55 4.50 4.30 -0.79
N PHE A 56 5.52 5.14 -0.62
CA PHE A 56 5.95 5.72 0.64
C PHE A 56 6.14 4.69 1.75
N THR A 57 6.84 3.58 1.52
CA THR A 57 7.25 2.68 2.63
C THR A 57 8.36 3.33 3.47
N PRO A 58 8.63 2.89 4.72
CA PRO A 58 9.74 3.42 5.50
C PRO A 58 11.08 3.34 4.74
N ASN A 59 11.35 2.18 4.12
CA ASN A 59 12.53 1.97 3.30
C ASN A 59 12.66 2.94 2.12
N ASP A 60 11.55 3.43 1.55
CA ASP A 60 11.60 4.43 0.47
C ASP A 60 12.22 5.75 0.93
N PHE A 61 12.00 6.13 2.20
CA PHE A 61 12.58 7.34 2.78
C PHE A 61 13.99 7.12 3.32
N VAL A 62 14.26 5.97 3.96
CA VAL A 62 15.61 5.64 4.43
C VAL A 62 16.61 5.61 3.27
N LYS A 63 16.22 5.03 2.13
CA LYS A 63 17.06 4.98 0.92
C LYS A 63 17.08 6.28 0.12
N GLY A 64 16.34 7.30 0.53
CA GLY A 64 16.24 8.58 -0.18
C GLY A 64 15.51 8.50 -1.53
N SER A 65 14.80 7.41 -1.82
CA SER A 65 13.94 7.30 -3.00
C SER A 65 12.75 8.25 -2.90
N SER A 66 12.24 8.48 -1.69
CA SER A 66 11.24 9.49 -1.38
C SER A 66 11.74 10.45 -0.30
N ASP A 67 11.24 11.68 -0.31
CA ASP A 67 11.69 12.76 0.58
C ASP A 67 10.52 13.31 1.41
N LEU A 68 10.64 13.27 2.74
CA LEU A 68 9.62 13.79 3.67
C LEU A 68 9.39 15.30 3.51
N ASN A 69 10.45 16.09 3.33
CA ASN A 69 10.33 17.53 3.13
C ASN A 69 9.64 17.86 1.80
N ALA A 70 9.90 17.07 0.75
CA ALA A 70 9.16 17.18 -0.50
C ALA A 70 7.65 16.99 -0.28
N LEU A 71 7.24 15.97 0.48
CA LEU A 71 5.83 15.75 0.81
C LEU A 71 5.25 16.87 1.67
N ARG A 72 6.00 17.37 2.67
CA ARG A 72 5.58 18.52 3.49
C ARG A 72 5.33 19.76 2.64
N ASP A 73 6.22 20.07 1.71
CA ASP A 73 6.10 21.21 0.80
C ASP A 73 4.87 21.05 -0.09
N CYS A 74 4.63 19.85 -0.64
CA CYS A 74 3.42 19.55 -1.42
C CYS A 74 2.13 19.78 -0.62
N ILE A 75 2.04 19.28 0.61
CA ILE A 75 0.85 19.47 1.46
C ILE A 75 0.65 20.95 1.78
N LYS A 76 1.72 21.68 2.09
CA LYS A 76 1.67 23.14 2.35
C LYS A 76 1.21 23.94 1.12
N ASN A 77 1.53 23.46 -0.08
CA ASN A 77 1.04 24.02 -1.34
C ASN A 77 -0.42 23.61 -1.66
N GLY A 78 -1.10 22.91 -0.76
CA GLY A 78 -2.50 22.50 -0.91
C GLY A 78 -2.70 21.23 -1.74
N TYR A 79 -1.65 20.46 -2.00
CA TYR A 79 -1.77 19.22 -2.75
C TYR A 79 -2.25 18.10 -1.84
N GLN A 80 -3.14 17.24 -2.35
CA GLN A 80 -3.56 16.04 -1.62
C GLN A 80 -2.52 14.94 -1.82
N VAL A 81 -1.75 14.63 -0.78
CA VAL A 81 -0.75 13.57 -0.79
C VAL A 81 -1.34 12.30 -0.18
N LYS A 82 -1.19 11.16 -0.86
CA LYS A 82 -1.73 9.87 -0.40
C LYS A 82 -0.72 8.73 -0.55
N ALA A 83 -0.84 7.72 0.30
CA ALA A 83 -0.04 6.50 0.29
C ALA A 83 -0.84 5.26 -0.13
N LEU A 84 -0.20 4.40 -0.94
CA LEU A 84 -0.69 3.08 -1.29
C LEU A 84 0.50 2.09 -1.34
N VAL A 85 0.63 1.24 -0.32
CA VAL A 85 1.85 0.43 -0.07
C VAL A 85 2.19 -0.55 -1.19
N ASN A 86 1.18 -1.10 -1.89
CA ASN A 86 1.40 -2.05 -3.01
C ASN A 86 1.42 -1.35 -4.37
N LEU A 87 1.83 -0.07 -4.42
CA LEU A 87 1.86 0.71 -5.65
C LEU A 87 3.15 0.48 -6.45
N HIS A 88 3.01 0.00 -7.68
CA HIS A 88 4.11 -0.07 -8.66
C HIS A 88 3.88 0.78 -9.92
N ALA A 89 2.69 1.34 -10.11
CA ALA A 89 2.37 2.14 -11.30
C ALA A 89 3.10 3.50 -11.29
N LYS A 90 3.34 4.05 -12.48
CA LYS A 90 3.68 5.46 -12.69
C LYS A 90 2.76 6.03 -13.76
N ILE A 91 1.90 6.96 -13.34
CA ILE A 91 0.85 7.53 -14.18
C ILE A 91 0.80 9.03 -13.92
N TYR A 92 0.78 9.80 -15.00
CA TYR A 92 0.54 11.23 -14.98
C TYR A 92 -0.75 11.48 -15.74
N GLN A 93 -1.84 11.76 -15.02
CA GLN A 93 -3.11 12.16 -15.60
C GLN A 93 -3.24 13.68 -15.47
N ILE A 94 -3.38 14.34 -16.61
CA ILE A 94 -3.60 15.77 -16.72
C ILE A 94 -5.01 15.98 -17.27
N ASP A 95 -5.85 16.62 -16.47
CA ASP A 95 -7.28 16.77 -16.69
C ASP A 95 -7.95 15.41 -16.99
N GLU A 96 -8.84 15.36 -17.99
CA GLU A 96 -9.48 14.11 -18.44
C GLU A 96 -8.96 13.64 -19.80
N ASP A 97 -8.06 14.41 -20.40
CA ASP A 97 -7.71 14.34 -21.83
C ASP A 97 -6.30 13.82 -22.08
N THR A 98 -5.41 13.82 -21.08
CA THR A 98 -4.04 13.35 -21.25
C THR A 98 -3.61 12.41 -20.15
N ILE A 99 -3.12 11.24 -20.54
CA ILE A 99 -2.56 10.24 -19.63
C ILE A 99 -1.20 9.80 -20.16
N PHE A 100 -0.17 9.91 -19.33
CA PHE A 100 1.11 9.25 -19.53
C PHE A 100 1.26 8.09 -18.56
N ASN A 101 1.76 6.97 -19.06
CA ASN A 101 2.10 5.79 -18.26
C ASN A 101 3.50 5.30 -18.64
N GLY A 102 4.27 4.84 -17.66
CA GLY A 102 5.59 4.27 -17.94
C GLY A 102 6.38 3.93 -16.70
N SER A 103 7.70 4.01 -16.83
CA SER A 103 8.65 3.71 -15.75
C SER A 103 9.09 4.94 -14.94
N ALA A 104 8.94 6.16 -15.49
CA ALA A 104 9.41 7.40 -14.88
C ALA A 104 8.65 7.78 -13.60
N ASN A 105 9.33 7.75 -12.45
CA ASN A 105 8.80 8.29 -11.19
C ASN A 105 8.89 9.82 -11.13
N LEU A 106 8.11 10.45 -10.24
CA LEU A 106 8.14 11.88 -9.93
C LEU A 106 9.40 12.22 -9.11
N THR A 107 10.56 11.98 -9.71
CA THR A 107 11.86 12.16 -9.10
C THR A 107 12.78 12.91 -10.04
N GLY A 108 13.83 13.56 -9.51
CA GLY A 108 14.79 14.26 -10.34
C GLY A 108 15.40 13.36 -11.42
N LYS A 109 15.75 12.12 -11.06
CA LYS A 109 16.28 11.13 -12.02
C LYS A 109 15.23 10.60 -12.99
N GLY A 110 14.01 10.32 -12.49
CA GLY A 110 12.91 9.78 -13.28
C GLY A 110 12.43 10.74 -14.36
N LEU A 111 12.42 12.05 -14.09
CA LEU A 111 12.04 13.10 -15.04
C LEU A 111 13.23 13.79 -15.72
N ALA A 112 14.44 13.22 -15.64
CA ALA A 112 15.64 13.81 -16.24
C ALA A 112 15.89 15.30 -15.89
N LEU A 113 15.55 15.70 -14.66
CA LEU A 113 15.75 17.07 -14.13
C LEU A 113 17.15 17.28 -13.55
N VAL A 114 17.97 16.23 -13.51
CA VAL A 114 19.35 16.23 -13.01
C VAL A 114 20.25 15.51 -14.00
N ASN A 115 21.54 15.82 -14.00
CA ASN A 115 22.51 15.30 -14.99
C ASN A 115 22.63 13.78 -15.00
N ASP A 116 22.53 13.13 -13.83
CA ASP A 116 22.54 11.66 -13.71
C ASP A 116 21.10 11.14 -13.64
N SER A 117 20.46 11.04 -14.81
CA SER A 117 19.07 10.61 -14.96
C SER A 117 18.94 9.14 -15.35
N ASN A 118 17.84 8.51 -14.96
CA ASN A 118 17.52 7.16 -15.41
C ASN A 118 17.19 7.15 -16.90
N LEU A 119 17.37 6.00 -17.56
CA LEU A 119 16.80 5.76 -18.89
C LEU A 119 15.40 5.17 -18.71
N GLU A 120 14.39 6.00 -18.89
CA GLU A 120 13.00 5.65 -18.67
C GLU A 120 12.23 5.54 -19.99
N SER A 121 11.20 4.70 -19.98
CA SER A 121 10.34 4.46 -21.12
C SER A 121 8.89 4.74 -20.74
N CYS A 122 8.25 5.66 -21.45
CA CYS A 122 6.88 6.08 -21.22
C CYS A 122 6.08 6.04 -22.52
N SER A 123 4.76 6.07 -22.38
CA SER A 123 3.82 6.11 -23.50
C SER A 123 2.68 7.06 -23.15
N GLN A 124 2.25 7.84 -24.14
CA GLN A 124 0.99 8.55 -24.04
C GLN A 124 -0.16 7.59 -24.36
N VAL A 125 -1.13 7.51 -23.46
CA VAL A 125 -2.30 6.64 -23.56
C VAL A 125 -3.50 7.48 -23.97
N THR A 126 -4.27 6.99 -24.94
CA THR A 126 -5.56 7.60 -25.28
C THR A 126 -6.51 7.42 -24.10
N PRO A 127 -7.03 8.51 -23.48
CA PRO A 127 -7.94 8.37 -22.36
C PRO A 127 -9.24 7.68 -22.75
N SER A 128 -9.68 6.77 -21.90
CA SER A 128 -10.97 6.10 -21.97
C SER A 128 -11.69 6.15 -20.61
N PRO A 129 -13.02 5.96 -20.56
CA PRO A 129 -13.75 5.85 -19.30
C PRO A 129 -13.16 4.80 -18.33
N GLU A 130 -12.67 3.68 -18.86
CA GLU A 130 -12.06 2.59 -18.09
C GLU A 130 -10.73 3.03 -17.48
N SER A 131 -9.86 3.68 -18.27
CA SER A 131 -8.57 4.19 -17.77
C SER A 131 -8.77 5.23 -16.65
N ARG A 132 -9.76 6.12 -16.80
CA ARG A 132 -10.11 7.13 -15.78
C ARG A 132 -10.65 6.46 -14.52
N THR A 133 -11.54 5.47 -14.68
CA THR A 133 -12.09 4.71 -13.55
C THR A 133 -11.00 3.98 -12.78
N PHE A 134 -10.04 3.39 -13.50
CA PHE A 134 -8.89 2.71 -12.90
C PHE A 134 -8.00 3.67 -12.09
N ILE A 135 -7.63 4.81 -12.67
CA ILE A 135 -6.81 5.83 -11.97
C ILE A 135 -7.56 6.37 -10.76
N ASN A 136 -8.85 6.68 -10.91
CA ASN A 136 -9.68 7.15 -9.80
C ASN A 136 -9.75 6.12 -8.67
N LYS A 137 -9.92 4.83 -8.99
CA LYS A 137 -9.93 3.74 -7.99
C LYS A 137 -8.61 3.67 -7.20
N ILE A 138 -7.47 3.86 -7.86
CA ILE A 138 -6.17 3.93 -7.17
C ILE A 138 -6.14 5.15 -6.23
N ALA A 139 -6.54 6.32 -6.75
CA ALA A 139 -6.56 7.58 -6.03
C ALA A 139 -7.52 7.60 -4.82
N THR A 140 -8.65 6.90 -4.90
CA THR A 140 -9.64 6.82 -3.81
C THR A 140 -9.29 5.76 -2.76
N SER A 141 -8.61 4.68 -3.15
CA SER A 141 -8.17 3.62 -2.22
C SER A 141 -6.90 3.97 -1.43
N ALA A 142 -6.17 5.00 -1.85
CA ALA A 142 -4.98 5.47 -1.16
C ALA A 142 -5.33 6.27 0.12
N ILE A 143 -4.49 6.12 1.15
CA ILE A 143 -4.67 6.76 2.47
C ILE A 143 -4.07 8.16 2.42
N GLU A 144 -4.81 9.16 2.88
CA GLU A 144 -4.31 10.54 2.93
C GLU A 144 -3.20 10.72 3.97
N ILE A 145 -2.11 11.38 3.56
CA ILE A 145 -1.00 11.77 4.42
C ILE A 145 -1.19 13.24 4.79
N THR A 146 -1.15 13.51 6.09
CA THR A 146 -1.24 14.86 6.65
C THR A 146 0.10 15.31 7.24
N LEU A 147 0.24 16.59 7.58
CA LEU A 147 1.45 17.07 8.29
C LEU A 147 1.69 16.32 9.62
N PRO A 148 0.67 16.06 10.48
CA PRO A 148 0.82 15.19 11.65
C PRO A 148 1.27 13.76 11.31
N THR A 149 0.79 13.19 10.20
CA THR A 149 1.26 11.88 9.71
C THR A 149 2.75 11.93 9.40
N LEU A 150 3.22 12.97 8.70
CA LEU A 150 4.63 13.16 8.38
C LEU A 150 5.49 13.38 9.62
N ASP A 151 4.99 14.08 10.63
CA ASP A 151 5.70 14.25 11.92
C ASP A 151 5.95 12.90 12.59
N LYS A 152 4.94 12.02 12.62
CA LYS A 152 5.06 10.66 13.13
C LYS A 152 6.03 9.81 12.30
N MET A 153 5.93 9.89 10.97
CA MET A 153 6.84 9.19 10.05
C MET A 153 8.29 9.61 10.29
N GLU A 154 8.55 10.91 10.39
CA GLU A 154 9.87 11.46 10.65
C GLU A 154 10.44 10.98 11.99
N GLU A 155 9.64 11.03 13.05
CA GLU A 155 10.05 10.57 14.37
C GLU A 155 10.39 9.07 14.38
N TYR A 156 9.57 8.25 13.71
CA TYR A 156 9.82 6.82 13.58
C TYR A 156 11.10 6.53 12.80
N LEU A 157 11.34 7.25 11.70
CA LEU A 157 12.53 7.05 10.87
C LEU A 157 13.84 7.43 11.56
N LYS A 158 13.82 8.33 12.57
CA LYS A 158 15.04 8.68 13.33
C LYS A 158 15.70 7.46 13.97
N GLN A 159 14.91 6.45 14.34
CA GLN A 159 15.39 5.20 14.94
C GLN A 159 16.26 4.37 13.97
N PHE A 160 16.18 4.64 12.66
CA PHE A 160 16.89 3.89 11.61
C PHE A 160 17.95 4.72 10.89
N ARG A 161 18.22 5.96 11.34
CA ARG A 161 19.25 6.82 10.72
C ARG A 161 20.66 6.58 11.25
N ASP A 162 20.79 6.01 12.46
CA ASP A 162 22.07 5.86 13.17
C ASP A 162 22.59 4.42 13.20
N GLU A 163 21.78 3.45 12.76
CA GLU A 163 22.19 2.05 12.67
C GLU A 163 22.48 1.70 11.22
N ASP A 164 23.72 1.30 10.92
CA ASP A 164 24.17 0.70 9.65
C ASP A 164 23.58 -0.72 9.46
N THR A 165 22.44 -1.00 10.11
CA THR A 165 21.69 -2.24 10.03
C THR A 165 20.82 -2.15 8.79
N GLY A 166 21.15 -2.96 7.78
CA GLY A 166 20.50 -2.95 6.45
C GLY A 166 19.00 -3.29 6.43
N ASP A 167 18.33 -3.38 7.58
CA ASP A 167 16.93 -3.76 7.72
C ASP A 167 16.07 -2.59 8.21
N SER A 168 15.70 -1.72 7.28
CA SER A 168 14.55 -0.82 7.50
C SER A 168 13.24 -1.60 7.40
N PRO A 169 12.25 -1.32 8.25
CA PRO A 169 10.97 -2.00 8.20
C PRO A 169 10.28 -1.76 6.84
N ALA A 170 9.68 -2.82 6.30
CA ALA A 170 9.00 -2.76 5.02
C ALA A 170 7.72 -1.90 5.06
N ILE A 171 7.12 -1.69 6.24
CA ILE A 171 5.78 -1.10 6.42
C ILE A 171 5.75 -0.22 7.66
N TRP A 172 4.90 0.82 7.64
CA TRP A 172 4.65 1.68 8.79
C TRP A 172 3.87 0.98 9.91
N PRO A 173 4.14 1.34 11.18
CA PRO A 173 3.22 1.08 12.28
C PRO A 173 1.82 1.65 11.99
N GLU A 174 0.79 0.96 12.50
CA GLU A 174 -0.62 1.30 12.24
C GLU A 174 -1.00 2.67 12.79
N GLU A 175 -0.38 3.09 13.89
CA GLU A 175 -0.53 4.40 14.51
C GLU A 175 0.03 5.57 13.66
N ILE A 176 0.88 5.26 12.68
CA ILE A 176 1.47 6.22 11.74
C ILE A 176 0.65 6.25 10.46
N LEU A 177 0.52 5.09 9.81
CA LEU A 177 -0.24 4.96 8.58
C LEU A 177 -1.14 3.72 8.66
N SER A 178 -2.39 3.95 9.03
CA SER A 178 -3.41 2.91 9.00
C SER A 178 -3.68 2.54 7.54
N LEU A 179 -3.25 1.34 7.16
CA LEU A 179 -3.66 0.75 5.89
C LEU A 179 -5.19 0.70 5.81
N ALA A 180 -5.76 0.89 4.62
CA ALA A 180 -7.20 0.93 4.41
C ALA A 180 -7.88 -0.24 5.14
N THR A 181 -8.87 0.11 5.99
CA THR A 181 -9.59 -0.82 6.87
C THR A 181 -10.51 -1.77 6.13
N GLU A 182 -10.82 -1.48 4.86
CA GLU A 182 -11.61 -2.38 4.02
C GLU A 182 -10.87 -3.69 3.80
N LEU A 183 -11.58 -4.77 4.11
CA LEU A 183 -11.13 -6.14 3.93
C LEU A 183 -11.84 -6.75 2.73
N PHE A 184 -11.07 -7.39 1.86
CA PHE A 184 -11.59 -8.18 0.76
C PHE A 184 -11.24 -9.65 0.93
N VAL A 185 -11.96 -10.56 0.27
CA VAL A 185 -11.62 -11.99 0.25
C VAL A 185 -10.16 -12.22 -0.19
N SER A 186 -9.65 -11.41 -1.11
CA SER A 186 -8.27 -11.47 -1.60
C SER A 186 -7.21 -11.07 -0.57
N ASP A 187 -7.59 -10.41 0.53
CA ASP A 187 -6.71 -10.10 1.66
C ASP A 187 -6.50 -11.31 2.59
N PHE A 188 -7.24 -12.42 2.40
CA PHE A 188 -7.23 -13.62 3.23
C PHE A 188 -6.62 -14.85 2.51
N PRO A 189 -6.23 -15.91 3.27
CA PRO A 189 -5.68 -17.11 2.67
C PRO A 189 -6.77 -17.96 2.00
N LEU A 190 -6.69 -18.07 0.67
CA LEU A 190 -7.54 -18.91 -0.17
C LEU A 190 -7.24 -20.40 -0.02
N GLY A 191 -6.04 -20.75 0.45
CA GLY A 191 -5.63 -22.12 0.78
C GLY A 191 -4.88 -22.21 2.09
N LYS A 192 -4.70 -23.43 2.61
CA LYS A 192 -3.84 -23.72 3.77
C LYS A 192 -2.36 -23.46 3.43
N PRO A 193 -1.49 -23.25 4.43
CA PRO A 193 -0.05 -23.15 4.20
C PRO A 193 0.48 -24.30 3.36
N GLY A 194 1.27 -24.01 2.34
CA GLY A 194 1.84 -24.97 1.40
C GLY A 194 0.87 -25.54 0.36
N ALA A 195 -0.42 -25.17 0.38
CA ALA A 195 -1.38 -25.63 -0.62
C ALA A 195 -1.15 -24.95 -1.97
N SER A 196 -1.30 -25.72 -3.06
CA SER A 196 -1.31 -25.15 -4.40
C SER A 196 -2.63 -24.42 -4.64
N VAL A 197 -2.55 -23.11 -4.88
CA VAL A 197 -3.70 -22.22 -5.14
C VAL A 197 -3.45 -21.53 -6.48
N ASN A 198 -4.36 -21.71 -7.44
CA ASN A 198 -4.19 -21.19 -8.80
C ASN A 198 -4.11 -19.66 -8.83
N GLU A 199 -4.88 -19.00 -7.98
CA GLU A 199 -4.95 -17.56 -7.83
C GLU A 199 -3.61 -16.96 -7.41
N TYR A 200 -2.81 -17.69 -6.61
CA TYR A 200 -1.47 -17.24 -6.21
C TYR A 200 -0.48 -17.28 -7.38
N THR A 201 -0.63 -18.26 -8.28
CA THR A 201 0.15 -18.34 -9.52
C THR A 201 -0.26 -17.24 -10.51
N LEU A 202 -1.56 -16.99 -10.63
CA LEU A 202 -2.10 -15.97 -11.54
C LEU A 202 -1.82 -14.55 -11.04
N ASN A 203 -1.82 -14.34 -9.72
CA ASN A 203 -1.55 -13.05 -9.11
C ASN A 203 -0.56 -13.17 -7.93
N PRO A 204 0.75 -13.17 -8.21
CA PRO A 204 1.80 -13.22 -7.19
C PRO A 204 1.84 -12.01 -6.25
N SER A 205 1.10 -10.94 -6.54
CA SER A 205 1.03 -9.75 -5.69
C SER A 205 0.04 -9.88 -4.52
N LEU A 206 -0.75 -10.96 -4.47
CA LEU A 206 -1.65 -11.21 -3.35
C LEU A 206 -0.87 -11.41 -2.05
N PRO A 207 -1.37 -10.94 -0.89
CA PRO A 207 -0.63 -11.01 0.37
C PRO A 207 -0.19 -12.44 0.72
N PHE A 208 -1.10 -13.41 0.60
CA PHE A 208 -0.81 -14.81 0.91
C PHE A 208 0.01 -15.52 -0.18
N ALA A 209 0.03 -15.01 -1.41
CA ALA A 209 0.98 -15.49 -2.42
C ALA A 209 2.42 -15.11 -2.04
N GLN A 210 2.63 -13.89 -1.53
CA GLN A 210 3.95 -13.41 -1.08
C GLN A 210 4.45 -14.16 0.17
N ILE A 211 3.53 -14.46 1.11
CA ILE A 211 3.85 -15.27 2.29
C ILE A 211 4.25 -16.69 1.86
N GLU A 212 3.47 -17.33 0.98
CA GLU A 212 3.78 -18.67 0.48
C GLU A 212 5.06 -18.73 -0.35
N HIS A 213 5.39 -17.67 -1.08
CA HIS A 213 6.66 -17.55 -1.79
C HIS A 213 7.86 -17.49 -0.82
N SER A 214 7.65 -16.94 0.38
CA SER A 214 8.69 -16.77 1.40
C SER A 214 8.71 -17.91 2.42
N LYS A 215 7.90 -18.97 2.26
CA LYS A 215 7.69 -20.02 3.26
C LYS A 215 8.97 -20.76 3.71
N ASP A 216 9.98 -20.81 2.85
CA ASP A 216 11.26 -21.46 3.16
C ASP A 216 12.13 -20.61 4.11
N ASN A 217 11.78 -19.33 4.31
CA ASN A 217 12.34 -18.45 5.33
C ASN A 217 11.24 -18.02 6.30
N VAL A 218 11.12 -18.76 7.40
CA VAL A 218 10.05 -18.57 8.41
C VAL A 218 10.07 -17.19 9.04
N GLU A 219 11.25 -16.60 9.26
CA GLU A 219 11.38 -15.26 9.85
C GLU A 219 10.78 -14.20 8.92
N ILE A 220 11.15 -14.23 7.63
CA ILE A 220 10.59 -13.32 6.62
C ILE A 220 9.09 -13.55 6.45
N ALA A 221 8.66 -14.82 6.30
CA ALA A 221 7.25 -15.15 6.16
C ALA A 221 6.41 -14.71 7.38
N SER A 222 6.98 -14.80 8.59
CA SER A 222 6.36 -14.31 9.83
C SER A 222 6.18 -12.80 9.81
N ILE A 223 7.21 -12.04 9.43
CA ILE A 223 7.14 -10.58 9.31
C ILE A 223 6.05 -10.17 8.32
N ILE A 224 6.03 -10.76 7.12
CA ILE A 224 5.03 -10.46 6.08
C ILE A 224 3.62 -10.85 6.56
N PHE A 225 3.46 -12.01 7.18
CA PHE A 225 2.17 -12.48 7.69
C PHE A 225 1.61 -11.56 8.77
N LYS A 226 2.42 -11.17 9.76
CA LYS A 226 2.01 -10.27 10.84
C LYS A 226 1.64 -8.87 10.34
N GLN A 227 2.16 -8.49 9.17
CA GLN A 227 1.83 -7.26 8.50
C GLN A 227 0.57 -7.33 7.63
N SER A 228 0.11 -8.53 7.28
CA SER A 228 -1.10 -8.72 6.47
C SER A 228 -2.33 -8.08 7.13
N LYS A 229 -3.27 -7.59 6.30
CA LYS A 229 -4.54 -7.06 6.79
C LYS A 229 -5.34 -8.12 7.55
N ALA A 230 -5.35 -9.36 7.06
CA ALA A 230 -6.05 -10.46 7.70
C ALA A 230 -5.56 -10.70 9.14
N TYR A 231 -4.23 -10.73 9.37
CA TYR A 231 -3.70 -10.92 10.72
C TYR A 231 -3.96 -9.72 11.62
N ARG A 232 -3.70 -8.50 11.14
CA ARG A 232 -3.93 -7.29 11.94
C ARG A 232 -5.39 -7.13 12.34
N TRP A 233 -6.31 -7.38 11.40
CA TRP A 233 -7.74 -7.42 11.71
C TRP A 233 -8.05 -8.46 12.78
N LEU A 234 -7.55 -9.69 12.65
CA LEU A 234 -7.79 -10.75 13.63
C LEU A 234 -7.27 -10.36 15.01
N LYS A 235 -6.06 -9.81 15.08
CA LYS A 235 -5.43 -9.33 16.31
C LYS A 235 -6.24 -8.22 16.97
N ALA A 236 -6.74 -7.26 16.19
CA ALA A 236 -7.62 -6.20 16.68
C ALA A 236 -8.91 -6.76 17.28
N GLN A 237 -9.58 -7.71 16.60
CA GLN A 237 -10.80 -8.34 17.12
C GLN A 237 -10.57 -9.01 18.48
N VAL A 238 -9.45 -9.72 18.65
CA VAL A 238 -9.11 -10.36 19.92
C VAL A 238 -8.78 -9.33 21.01
N LYS A 239 -8.01 -8.28 20.67
CA LYS A 239 -7.60 -7.23 21.61
C LYS A 239 -8.78 -6.38 22.11
N GLU A 240 -9.73 -6.06 21.23
CA GLU A 240 -10.87 -5.19 21.52
C GLU A 240 -12.07 -5.94 22.11
N ASN A 241 -11.99 -7.26 22.20
CA ASN A 241 -13.06 -8.09 22.72
C ASN A 241 -13.30 -7.84 24.22
N LYS A 242 -14.38 -7.13 24.54
CA LYS A 242 -14.81 -6.81 25.91
C LYS A 242 -15.70 -7.88 26.54
N SER A 243 -15.96 -9.00 25.86
CA SER A 243 -17.02 -9.96 26.28
C SER A 243 -16.68 -10.83 27.49
N GLY A 244 -15.54 -10.62 28.17
CA GLY A 244 -15.11 -11.39 29.34
C GLY A 244 -14.78 -12.86 29.03
N ARG A 245 -14.86 -13.28 27.76
CA ARG A 245 -14.55 -14.62 27.25
C ARG A 245 -13.79 -14.50 25.94
N ASP A 246 -12.94 -15.47 25.63
CA ASP A 246 -12.23 -15.53 24.35
C ASP A 246 -13.20 -15.67 23.16
N LEU A 247 -12.79 -15.14 22.01
CA LEU A 247 -13.56 -15.23 20.77
C LEU A 247 -13.52 -16.66 20.24
N GLY A 248 -14.67 -17.32 20.18
CA GLY A 248 -14.80 -18.63 19.55
C GLY A 248 -14.89 -18.55 18.03
N PHE A 249 -14.61 -19.67 17.35
CA PHE A 249 -14.60 -19.77 15.90
C PHE A 249 -15.84 -19.16 15.23
N GLY A 250 -17.04 -19.47 15.73
CA GLY A 250 -18.28 -18.95 15.17
C GLY A 250 -18.50 -17.45 15.36
N GLN A 251 -17.92 -16.85 16.40
CA GLN A 251 -17.97 -15.39 16.61
C GLN A 251 -17.04 -14.69 15.62
N VAL A 252 -15.82 -15.19 15.46
CA VAL A 252 -14.86 -14.64 14.48
C VAL A 252 -15.38 -14.78 13.06
N SER A 253 -16.01 -15.90 12.69
CA SER A 253 -16.60 -16.10 11.36
C SER A 253 -17.67 -15.05 11.05
N ARG A 254 -18.47 -14.68 12.04
CA ARG A 254 -19.51 -13.64 11.89
C ARG A 254 -18.87 -12.26 11.74
N LEU A 255 -17.95 -11.92 12.64
CA LEU A 255 -17.20 -10.65 12.57
C LEU A 255 -16.51 -10.51 11.21
N LEU A 256 -15.93 -11.60 10.69
CA LEU A 256 -15.27 -11.59 9.38
C LEU A 256 -16.29 -11.38 8.26
N HIS A 257 -17.41 -12.10 8.27
CA HIS A 257 -18.45 -11.95 7.25
C HIS A 257 -18.98 -10.52 7.19
N ASP A 258 -19.17 -9.87 8.36
CA ASP A 258 -19.65 -8.49 8.47
C ASP A 258 -18.59 -7.44 8.07
N ALA A 259 -17.30 -7.78 8.14
CA ALA A 259 -16.20 -6.87 7.84
C ALA A 259 -15.75 -6.89 6.37
N LEU A 260 -16.12 -7.93 5.61
CA LEU A 260 -15.75 -8.07 4.20
C LEU A 260 -16.55 -7.09 3.33
N SER A 261 -15.84 -6.34 2.48
CA SER A 261 -16.38 -5.29 1.62
C SER A 261 -16.63 -5.77 0.17
N ASP A 262 -16.55 -7.07 -0.09
CA ASP A 262 -16.80 -7.66 -1.41
C ASP A 262 -18.28 -7.52 -1.83
N ASP A 263 -18.52 -7.23 -3.11
CA ASP A 263 -19.85 -7.17 -3.73
C ASP A 263 -19.88 -8.08 -4.99
N PRO A 264 -20.68 -9.17 -5.01
CA PRO A 264 -21.60 -9.60 -3.94
C PRO A 264 -20.88 -10.12 -2.69
N ALA A 265 -21.54 -10.00 -1.54
CA ALA A 265 -21.02 -10.51 -0.28
C ALA A 265 -20.71 -12.02 -0.36
N PRO A 266 -19.59 -12.49 0.21
CA PRO A 266 -19.16 -13.88 0.10
C PRO A 266 -20.10 -14.81 0.87
N TYR A 267 -20.17 -16.08 0.45
CA TYR A 267 -20.96 -17.06 1.18
C TYR A 267 -20.34 -17.34 2.56
N ARG A 268 -21.20 -17.54 3.57
CA ARG A 268 -20.75 -17.84 4.94
C ARG A 268 -19.84 -19.07 5.04
N GLN A 269 -20.04 -20.05 4.15
CA GLN A 269 -19.20 -21.23 4.11
C GLN A 269 -17.78 -20.89 3.64
N ASP A 270 -17.65 -20.01 2.65
CA ASP A 270 -16.35 -19.56 2.14
C ASP A 270 -15.62 -18.74 3.20
N VAL A 271 -16.33 -17.86 3.92
CA VAL A 271 -15.75 -17.12 5.06
C VAL A 271 -15.19 -18.05 6.15
N LYS A 272 -15.89 -19.14 6.47
CA LYS A 272 -15.36 -20.16 7.40
C LYS A 272 -14.12 -20.85 6.86
N ASN A 273 -14.05 -21.09 5.55
CA ASN A 273 -12.87 -21.66 4.91
C ASN A 273 -11.67 -20.69 5.00
N LEU A 274 -11.88 -19.40 4.70
CA LEU A 274 -10.86 -18.35 4.84
C LEU A 274 -10.35 -18.27 6.28
N GLN A 275 -11.25 -18.26 7.26
CA GLN A 275 -10.89 -18.25 8.68
C GLN A 275 -10.09 -19.50 9.08
N SER A 276 -10.55 -20.69 8.65
CA SER A 276 -9.87 -21.95 8.94
C SER A 276 -8.46 -21.98 8.36
N ASN A 277 -8.28 -21.46 7.14
CA ASN A 277 -6.96 -21.30 6.54
C ASN A 277 -6.11 -20.32 7.35
N LEU A 278 -6.66 -19.14 7.69
CA LEU A 278 -5.96 -18.10 8.45
C LEU A 278 -5.43 -18.62 9.78
N TYR A 279 -6.21 -19.45 10.47
CA TYR A 279 -5.80 -20.07 11.73
C TYR A 279 -4.55 -20.95 11.57
N ARG A 280 -4.38 -21.63 10.44
CA ARG A 280 -3.16 -22.40 10.15
C ARG A 280 -1.95 -21.51 9.94
N TYR A 281 -2.11 -20.33 9.34
CA TYR A 281 -1.02 -19.37 9.24
C TYR A 281 -0.68 -18.77 10.61
N VAL A 282 -1.67 -18.50 11.47
CA VAL A 282 -1.45 -18.03 12.85
C VAL A 282 -0.59 -19.03 13.64
N GLU A 283 -0.91 -20.33 13.56
CA GLU A 283 -0.15 -21.39 14.24
C GLU A 283 1.34 -21.42 13.84
N ILE A 284 1.66 -21.09 12.59
CA ILE A 284 3.03 -21.17 12.06
C ILE A 284 3.79 -19.85 12.22
N TYR A 285 3.13 -18.72 11.94
CA TYR A 285 3.81 -17.45 11.69
C TYR A 285 3.58 -16.38 12.76
N SER A 286 2.70 -16.61 13.74
CA SER A 286 2.52 -15.69 14.87
C SER A 286 2.38 -16.41 16.22
N PHE A 287 3.00 -17.60 16.33
CA PHE A 287 3.00 -18.41 17.54
C PHE A 287 3.54 -17.68 18.77
N ASP A 288 4.33 -16.62 18.59
CA ASP A 288 4.90 -15.77 19.63
C ASP A 288 3.90 -14.72 20.14
N GLU A 289 2.94 -14.29 19.31
CA GLU A 289 1.98 -13.23 19.66
C GLU A 289 0.56 -13.75 19.93
N MET A 290 0.17 -14.84 19.28
CA MET A 290 -1.20 -15.36 19.30
C MET A 290 -1.21 -16.88 19.39
N ALA A 291 -2.14 -17.42 20.17
CA ALA A 291 -2.36 -18.85 20.32
C ALA A 291 -3.80 -19.21 20.00
N ILE A 292 -3.98 -20.37 19.37
CA ILE A 292 -5.28 -21.00 19.18
C ILE A 292 -5.39 -22.14 20.19
N LYS A 293 -6.44 -22.15 21.00
CA LYS A 293 -6.73 -23.23 21.94
C LYS A 293 -8.09 -23.85 21.64
N THR A 294 -8.27 -25.10 22.04
CA THR A 294 -9.57 -25.77 21.99
C THR A 294 -9.97 -26.16 23.41
N PRO A 295 -10.70 -25.31 24.16
CA PRO A 295 -11.10 -25.62 25.53
C PRO A 295 -12.04 -26.83 25.54
N GLY A 296 -11.58 -27.93 26.12
CA GLY A 296 -12.30 -29.21 26.11
C GLY A 296 -12.40 -29.83 24.72
N ARG A 297 -13.59 -29.74 24.10
CA ARG A 297 -13.92 -30.29 22.75
C ARG A 297 -14.93 -29.45 21.95
N ARG A 298 -15.08 -28.15 22.25
CA ARG A 298 -16.20 -27.36 21.71
C ARG A 298 -15.85 -26.57 20.45
N SER A 299 -14.91 -25.63 20.55
CA SER A 299 -14.58 -24.70 19.47
C SER A 299 -13.19 -24.12 19.71
N GLU A 300 -12.44 -23.88 18.63
CA GLU A 300 -11.20 -23.11 18.66
C GLU A 300 -11.47 -21.69 19.17
N VAL A 301 -10.61 -21.20 20.07
CA VAL A 301 -10.62 -19.84 20.61
C VAL A 301 -9.25 -19.20 20.43
N LEU A 302 -9.24 -17.90 20.18
CA LEU A 302 -8.03 -17.10 20.01
C LEU A 302 -7.64 -16.39 21.31
N ILE A 303 -6.35 -16.43 21.63
CA ILE A 303 -5.78 -15.81 22.83
C ILE A 303 -4.51 -15.05 22.42
N LEU A 304 -4.37 -13.81 22.87
CA LEU A 304 -3.10 -13.08 22.76
C LEU A 304 -2.13 -13.59 23.83
N LYS A 305 -0.88 -13.81 23.46
CA LYS A 305 0.18 -14.07 24.43
C LYS A 305 0.62 -12.72 24.98
N ASP A 306 0.41 -12.49 26.28
CA ASP A 306 0.99 -11.32 26.93
C ASP A 306 2.52 -11.46 26.93
N TYR A 307 3.20 -10.41 26.50
CA TYR A 307 4.63 -10.25 26.75
C TYR A 307 4.78 -9.99 28.26
N ASN A 308 5.20 -11.01 29.01
CA ASN A 308 5.81 -10.80 30.34
C ASN A 308 7.26 -10.34 30.17
#